data_AF-A0A2N9LAL9-F1
#
_entry.id   AF-A0A2N9LAL9-F1
#
_cell.length_a   1.000
_cell.length_b   1.000
_cell.length_c   1.000
_cell.angle_alpha   90.00
_cell.angle_beta   90.00
_cell.angle_gamma   90.00
#
_symmetry.space_group_name_H-M   'P 1'
#
loop_
_entity.id
_entity.type
_entity.pdbx_description
1 polymer ?
#
loop_
_entity_poly.entity_id
_entity_poly.type
_entity_poly.pdbx_seq_one_letter_code
_entity_poly.pdbx_strand_id
1 'polypeptide(L)'
;MSPDLKTSIVASLESAAAKAGLNLVSVTQGTGFNGQPTAVFELGLPRQESLGRSLNLELSDTFDFDKPDLLPEMTAHLAGEAKRLRNPRPDSYVTLGGLPLAFRKFQWPFHRSTSGADTYIVHGEIRLEDGREHGLHAKISASVTLTFAEIVPAMEQPYAETFIYNAVRKTVDMGQLEFLKSGNRQPVPVTTRYYSRWQKKFLFTETDDNERLRYLLSKVYWLSGVLGGSKPVWIADPRDSQYLNTGEADLLRMAGHEAGEGLMVLDGEFAAATPALMARAAEYQAMLEAALDFTKPKFNESMRSGQANM
;
A
#
# COMPACT_ATOMS: atom_id res chain seq x y z
N MET A 1 31.60 -15.63 -0.68
CA MET A 1 30.85 -16.80 -0.21
C MET A 1 29.43 -16.33 -0.02
N SER A 2 28.49 -16.78 -0.85
CA SER A 2 27.07 -16.50 -0.62
C SER A 2 26.65 -17.31 0.61
N PRO A 3 26.11 -16.69 1.66
CA PRO A 3 25.58 -17.44 2.79
C PRO A 3 24.44 -18.34 2.31
N ASP A 4 24.39 -19.56 2.87
CA ASP A 4 23.41 -20.58 2.50
C ASP A 4 22.00 -20.12 2.88
N LEU A 5 21.31 -19.46 1.95
CA LEU A 5 19.88 -19.21 2.03
C LEU A 5 19.17 -20.56 2.18
N LYS A 6 18.23 -20.65 3.14
CA LYS A 6 17.45 -21.88 3.34
C LYS A 6 16.79 -22.29 2.04
N THR A 7 17.16 -23.46 1.51
CA THR A 7 16.64 -23.93 0.21
C THR A 7 15.12 -24.16 0.26
N SER A 8 14.55 -24.42 1.44
CA SER A 8 13.11 -24.66 1.64
C SER A 8 12.24 -23.42 1.42
N ILE A 9 12.64 -22.25 1.95
CA ILE A 9 11.87 -21.01 1.77
C ILE A 9 11.90 -20.57 0.30
N VAL A 10 13.05 -20.74 -0.36
CA VAL A 10 13.20 -20.45 -1.79
C VAL A 10 12.30 -21.35 -2.63
N ALA A 11 12.34 -22.67 -2.42
CA ALA A 11 11.50 -23.61 -3.18
C ALA A 11 10.00 -23.36 -2.95
N SER A 12 9.60 -23.03 -1.72
CA SER A 12 8.20 -22.73 -1.39
C SER A 12 7.72 -21.46 -2.09
N LEU A 13 8.51 -20.39 -2.06
CA LEU A 13 8.17 -19.13 -2.71
C LEU A 13 8.23 -19.21 -4.23
N GLU A 14 9.19 -19.93 -4.81
CA GLU A 14 9.24 -20.16 -6.25
C GLU A 14 7.98 -20.90 -6.73
N SER A 15 7.58 -21.96 -6.01
CA SER A 15 6.34 -22.69 -6.30
C SER A 15 5.08 -21.82 -6.17
N ALA A 16 5.00 -21.01 -5.10
CA ALA A 16 3.89 -20.09 -4.89
C ALA A 16 3.83 -19.00 -5.97
N ALA A 17 4.97 -18.40 -6.32
CA ALA A 17 5.09 -17.41 -7.38
C ALA A 17 4.65 -17.99 -8.73
N ALA A 18 5.11 -19.19 -9.09
CA ALA A 18 4.72 -19.85 -10.33
C ALA A 18 3.21 -20.10 -10.40
N LYS A 19 2.59 -20.56 -9.30
CA LYS A 19 1.12 -20.73 -9.22
C LYS A 19 0.37 -19.41 -9.34
N ALA A 20 0.96 -18.32 -8.85
CA ALA A 20 0.43 -16.97 -8.94
C ALA A 20 0.66 -16.28 -10.30
N GLY A 21 1.35 -16.94 -11.25
CA GLY A 21 1.68 -16.36 -12.55
C GLY A 21 2.86 -15.39 -12.53
N LEU A 22 3.73 -15.50 -11.51
CA LEU A 22 4.98 -14.75 -11.39
C LEU A 22 6.18 -15.67 -11.64
N ASN A 23 7.27 -15.08 -12.10
CA ASN A 23 8.58 -15.72 -12.18
C ASN A 23 9.49 -15.18 -11.09
N LEU A 24 10.23 -16.08 -10.45
CA LEU A 24 11.35 -15.71 -9.60
C LEU A 24 12.50 -15.20 -10.48
N VAL A 25 12.80 -13.89 -10.37
CA VAL A 25 13.85 -13.22 -11.15
C VAL A 25 15.19 -13.37 -10.47
N SER A 26 15.24 -13.10 -9.17
CA SER A 26 16.46 -13.24 -8.37
C SER A 26 16.12 -13.52 -6.90
N VAL A 27 17.07 -14.17 -6.21
CA VAL A 27 17.08 -14.28 -4.75
C VAL A 27 18.43 -13.80 -4.26
N THR A 28 18.40 -12.89 -3.30
CA THR A 28 19.60 -12.36 -2.66
C THR A 28 19.43 -12.38 -1.16
N GLN A 29 20.55 -12.40 -0.44
CA GLN A 29 20.51 -12.21 1.00
C GLN A 29 20.53 -10.72 1.31
N GLY A 30 19.62 -10.30 2.17
CA GLY A 30 19.53 -8.95 2.70
C GLY A 30 19.97 -8.87 4.15
N THR A 31 19.80 -7.69 4.72
CA THR A 31 20.01 -7.45 6.14
C THR A 31 18.87 -6.57 6.65
N GLY A 32 18.05 -7.14 7.51
CA GLY A 32 16.95 -6.44 8.17
C GLY A 32 17.45 -5.33 9.09
N PHE A 33 16.54 -4.51 9.60
CA PHE A 33 16.88 -3.28 10.34
C PHE A 33 17.84 -3.49 11.53
N ASN A 34 17.66 -4.60 12.27
CA ASN A 34 18.50 -4.93 13.44
C ASN A 34 19.75 -5.77 13.09
N GLY A 35 20.15 -5.82 11.81
CA GLY A 35 21.32 -6.60 11.38
C GLY A 35 21.04 -8.11 11.19
N GLN A 36 19.80 -8.56 11.34
CA GLN A 36 19.43 -9.96 11.13
C GLN A 36 19.37 -10.29 9.63
N PRO A 37 19.82 -11.48 9.22
CA PRO A 37 19.76 -11.91 7.83
C PRO A 37 18.32 -12.02 7.31
N THR A 38 18.11 -11.58 6.08
CA THR A 38 16.84 -11.69 5.36
C THR A 38 17.05 -12.35 4.00
N ALA A 39 15.98 -12.90 3.43
CA ALA A 39 15.93 -13.35 2.05
C ALA A 39 15.09 -12.36 1.25
N VAL A 40 15.69 -11.77 0.21
CA VAL A 40 15.04 -10.81 -0.69
C VAL A 40 14.78 -11.49 -2.02
N PHE A 41 13.50 -11.58 -2.37
CA PHE A 41 12.99 -12.19 -3.58
C PHE A 41 12.56 -11.08 -4.54
N GLU A 42 13.13 -11.07 -5.73
CA GLU A 42 12.64 -10.26 -6.83
C GLU A 42 11.73 -11.13 -7.71
N LEU A 43 10.46 -10.75 -7.80
CA LEU A 43 9.44 -11.45 -8.56
C LEU A 43 8.96 -10.57 -9.71
N GLY A 44 8.80 -11.14 -10.89
CA GLY A 44 8.39 -10.40 -12.09
C GLY A 44 7.29 -11.12 -12.85
N LEU A 45 6.55 -10.37 -13.66
CA LEU A 45 5.67 -10.97 -14.66
C LEU A 45 6.49 -11.75 -15.70
N PRO A 46 5.90 -12.76 -16.37
CA PRO A 46 6.54 -13.46 -17.47
C PRO A 46 7.08 -12.48 -18.52
N ARG A 47 8.19 -12.85 -19.19
CA ARG A 47 8.96 -11.93 -20.06
C ARG A 47 8.13 -11.21 -21.13
N GLN A 48 7.04 -11.82 -21.60
CA GLN A 48 6.13 -11.23 -22.58
C GLN A 48 5.24 -10.11 -22.01
N GLU A 49 5.03 -10.08 -20.69
CA GLU A 49 4.22 -9.11 -19.95
C GLU A 49 5.08 -8.17 -19.07
N SER A 50 6.38 -8.42 -18.98
CA SER A 50 7.30 -7.63 -18.17
C SER A 50 7.47 -6.23 -18.76
N LEU A 51 6.90 -5.24 -18.08
CA LEU A 51 7.12 -3.82 -18.35
C LEU A 51 8.29 -3.26 -17.52
N GLY A 52 9.28 -4.09 -17.16
CA GLY A 52 10.40 -3.70 -16.31
C GLY A 52 10.02 -3.42 -14.85
N ARG A 53 8.86 -3.91 -14.41
CA ARG A 53 8.34 -3.77 -13.05
C ARG A 53 8.49 -5.11 -12.32
N SER A 54 9.00 -5.07 -11.10
CA SER A 54 9.14 -6.23 -10.22
C SER A 54 8.55 -5.95 -8.84
N LEU A 55 8.16 -7.02 -8.16
CA LEU A 55 7.81 -7.05 -6.76
C LEU A 55 9.06 -7.46 -5.98
N ASN A 56 9.39 -6.68 -4.94
CA ASN A 56 10.39 -7.07 -3.96
C ASN A 56 9.66 -7.58 -2.71
N LEU A 57 9.90 -8.84 -2.38
CA LEU A 57 9.41 -9.50 -1.18
C LEU A 57 10.62 -9.82 -0.29
N GLU A 58 10.63 -9.32 0.93
CA GLU A 58 11.70 -9.55 1.91
C GLU A 58 11.14 -10.23 3.15
N LEU A 59 11.71 -11.38 3.49
CA LEU A 59 11.33 -12.21 4.65
C LEU A 59 12.55 -12.46 5.52
N SER A 60 12.35 -12.69 6.81
CA SER A 60 13.40 -13.25 7.67
C SER A 60 13.94 -14.55 7.06
N ASP A 61 15.25 -14.75 7.06
CA ASP A 61 15.87 -15.98 6.52
C ASP A 61 15.46 -17.26 7.30
N THR A 62 15.02 -17.06 8.54
CA THR A 62 14.53 -18.09 9.45
C THR A 62 13.05 -18.38 9.28
N PHE A 63 12.31 -17.58 8.50
CA PHE A 63 10.88 -17.76 8.28
C PHE A 63 10.57 -19.14 7.68
N ASP A 64 9.47 -19.72 8.12
CA ASP A 64 8.99 -21.02 7.65
C ASP A 64 7.47 -20.98 7.47
N PHE A 65 6.99 -21.77 6.52
CA PHE A 65 5.57 -21.93 6.22
C PHE A 65 4.99 -23.12 7.01
N ASP A 66 5.28 -23.18 8.31
CA ASP A 66 4.93 -24.29 9.19
C ASP A 66 3.43 -24.32 9.55
N LYS A 67 2.79 -23.15 9.62
CA LYS A 67 1.34 -23.02 9.79
C LYS A 67 0.62 -23.25 8.46
N PRO A 68 -0.47 -24.02 8.45
CA PRO A 68 -1.13 -24.49 7.23
C PRO A 68 -1.65 -23.37 6.32
N ASP A 69 -2.02 -22.22 6.89
CA ASP A 69 -2.65 -21.13 6.14
C ASP A 69 -1.64 -20.13 5.54
N LEU A 70 -0.37 -20.14 5.99
CA LEU A 70 0.62 -19.16 5.56
C LEU A 70 0.93 -19.26 4.07
N LEU A 71 1.29 -20.45 3.58
CA LEU A 71 1.65 -20.62 2.17
C LEU A 71 0.48 -20.36 1.20
N PRO A 72 -0.76 -20.84 1.48
CA PRO A 72 -1.94 -20.44 0.72
C PRO A 72 -2.18 -18.93 0.68
N GLU A 73 -2.09 -18.24 1.83
CA GLU A 73 -2.28 -16.78 1.92
C GLU A 73 -1.18 -16.03 1.14
N MET A 74 0.08 -16.45 1.27
CA MET A 74 1.19 -15.95 0.46
C MET A 74 0.93 -16.12 -1.04
N THR A 75 0.45 -17.30 -1.46
CA THR A 75 0.15 -17.57 -2.87
C THR A 75 -0.97 -16.67 -3.39
N ALA A 76 -2.03 -16.47 -2.60
CA ALA A 76 -3.13 -15.56 -2.95
C ALA A 76 -2.66 -14.10 -3.05
N HIS A 77 -1.80 -13.67 -2.12
CA HIS A 77 -1.18 -12.35 -2.18
C HIS A 77 -0.34 -12.17 -3.45
N LEU A 78 0.53 -13.13 -3.77
CA LEU A 78 1.35 -13.09 -4.99
C LEU A 78 0.49 -13.02 -6.26
N ALA A 79 -0.66 -13.69 -6.29
CA ALA A 79 -1.59 -13.60 -7.42
C ALA A 79 -2.20 -12.18 -7.54
N GLY A 80 -2.51 -11.55 -6.41
CA GLY A 80 -2.91 -10.14 -6.36
C GLY A 80 -1.79 -9.20 -6.82
N GLU A 81 -0.54 -9.44 -6.41
CA GLU A 81 0.60 -8.65 -6.83
C GLU A 81 0.92 -8.84 -8.32
N ALA A 82 0.68 -10.02 -8.91
CA ALA A 82 0.76 -10.21 -10.36
C ALA A 82 -0.21 -9.28 -11.11
N LYS A 83 -1.46 -9.16 -10.62
CA LYS A 83 -2.43 -8.18 -11.16
C LYS A 83 -1.93 -6.74 -10.95
N ARG A 84 -1.43 -6.41 -9.76
CA ARG A 84 -0.90 -5.07 -9.42
C ARG A 84 0.30 -4.69 -10.28
N LEU A 85 1.20 -5.61 -10.59
CA LEU A 85 2.36 -5.38 -11.45
C LEU A 85 1.98 -4.99 -12.88
N ARG A 86 0.71 -5.18 -13.29
CA ARG A 86 0.20 -4.66 -14.57
C ARG A 86 -0.10 -3.16 -14.52
N ASN A 87 -0.38 -2.60 -13.33
CA ASN A 87 -0.64 -1.16 -13.14
C ASN A 87 0.58 -0.32 -13.56
N PRO A 88 0.43 0.82 -14.24
CA PRO A 88 1.54 1.70 -14.62
C PRO A 88 2.45 2.07 -13.45
N ARG A 89 1.86 2.27 -12.26
CA ARG A 89 2.55 2.51 -10.99
C ARG A 89 2.06 1.49 -9.94
N PRO A 90 2.67 0.29 -9.85
CA PRO A 90 2.22 -0.78 -8.94
C PRO A 90 2.26 -0.37 -7.47
N ASP A 91 3.21 0.48 -7.08
CA ASP A 91 3.43 0.92 -5.70
C ASP A 91 2.53 2.09 -5.27
N SER A 92 1.68 2.60 -6.17
CA SER A 92 0.84 3.76 -5.90
C SER A 92 -0.59 3.36 -5.55
N TYR A 93 -1.14 4.06 -4.57
CA TYR A 93 -2.50 3.89 -4.05
C TYR A 93 -3.16 5.26 -3.93
N VAL A 94 -4.46 5.29 -3.63
CA VAL A 94 -5.17 6.54 -3.29
C VAL A 94 -5.76 6.41 -1.89
N THR A 95 -5.86 7.53 -1.16
CA THR A 95 -6.58 7.63 0.13
C THR A 95 -8.05 7.97 -0.07
N LEU A 96 -8.89 7.88 0.96
CA LEU A 96 -10.29 8.25 0.86
C LEU A 96 -10.47 9.76 0.58
N GLY A 97 -9.57 10.59 1.11
CA GLY A 97 -9.48 12.02 0.80
C GLY A 97 -9.03 12.35 -0.64
N GLY A 98 -8.62 11.36 -1.44
CA GLY A 98 -8.24 11.55 -2.84
C GLY A 98 -6.75 11.85 -3.06
N LEU A 99 -5.88 11.57 -2.08
CA LEU A 99 -4.43 11.76 -2.24
C LEU A 99 -3.78 10.53 -2.90
N PRO A 100 -3.05 10.69 -4.03
CA PRO A 100 -2.27 9.61 -4.63
C PRO A 100 -0.93 9.43 -3.91
N LEU A 101 -0.68 8.24 -3.36
CA LEU A 101 0.48 7.93 -2.54
C LEU A 101 1.30 6.77 -3.12
N ALA A 102 2.59 6.98 -3.35
CA ALA A 102 3.55 5.91 -3.59
C ALA A 102 4.14 5.37 -2.28
N PHE A 103 4.09 4.06 -2.09
CA PHE A 103 4.67 3.36 -0.94
C PHE A 103 6.07 2.86 -1.29
N ARG A 104 7.09 3.36 -0.59
CA ARG A 104 8.50 3.16 -0.94
C ARG A 104 9.36 2.86 0.29
N LYS A 105 10.51 2.21 0.05
CA LYS A 105 11.60 2.04 1.02
C LYS A 105 11.15 1.48 2.38
N PHE A 106 10.20 0.57 2.36
CA PHE A 106 9.84 -0.17 3.56
C PHE A 106 11.00 -1.08 3.96
N GLN A 107 11.33 -1.07 5.24
CA GLN A 107 12.41 -1.87 5.83
C GLN A 107 11.79 -3.13 6.44
N TRP A 108 11.39 -4.06 5.57
CA TRP A 108 10.84 -5.35 5.98
C TRP A 108 11.94 -6.30 6.48
N PRO A 109 11.58 -7.31 7.28
CA PRO A 109 10.30 -7.45 7.98
C PRO A 109 10.21 -6.52 9.21
N PHE A 110 9.11 -6.62 9.96
CA PHE A 110 9.01 -5.92 11.24
C PHE A 110 10.12 -6.35 12.20
N HIS A 111 10.59 -5.41 13.01
CA HIS A 111 11.59 -5.66 14.05
C HIS A 111 11.08 -5.20 15.41
N ARG A 112 11.53 -5.84 16.49
CA ARG A 112 11.20 -5.35 17.84
C ARG A 112 11.88 -4.01 18.11
N SER A 113 11.16 -3.14 18.81
CA SER A 113 11.73 -1.90 19.32
C SER A 113 12.91 -2.17 20.24
N THR A 114 14.00 -1.43 20.05
CA THR A 114 15.19 -1.45 20.91
C THR A 114 15.11 -0.44 22.04
N SER A 115 14.10 0.44 22.05
CA SER A 115 13.91 1.49 23.07
C SER A 115 13.19 1.02 24.34
N GLY A 116 13.01 -0.29 24.52
CA GLY A 116 12.29 -0.88 25.66
C GLY A 116 10.76 -0.85 25.55
N ALA A 117 10.23 -0.46 24.38
CA ALA A 117 8.78 -0.51 24.12
C ALA A 117 8.34 -1.91 23.66
N ASP A 118 7.16 -2.35 24.12
CA ASP A 118 6.52 -3.61 23.71
C ASP A 118 5.85 -3.49 22.34
N THR A 119 6.64 -3.15 21.33
CA THR A 119 6.16 -2.95 19.95
C THR A 119 7.08 -3.56 18.91
N TYR A 120 6.48 -4.07 17.85
CA TYR A 120 7.13 -4.29 16.57
C TYR A 120 7.02 -3.01 15.74
N ILE A 121 8.07 -2.68 15.00
CA ILE A 121 8.17 -1.48 14.18
C ILE A 121 8.55 -1.87 12.75
N VAL A 122 7.96 -1.19 11.78
CA VAL A 122 8.45 -1.11 10.41
C VAL A 122 8.58 0.35 10.01
N HIS A 123 9.68 0.67 9.32
CA HIS A 123 9.90 2.00 8.79
C HIS A 123 9.67 2.01 7.29
N GLY A 124 9.18 3.13 6.76
CA GLY A 124 8.94 3.30 5.33
C GLY A 124 8.91 4.77 4.92
N GLU A 125 8.67 5.01 3.65
CA GLU A 125 8.49 6.34 3.07
C GLU A 125 7.24 6.30 2.19
N ILE A 126 6.32 7.24 2.40
CA ILE A 126 5.25 7.51 1.44
C ILE A 126 5.55 8.82 0.70
N ARG A 127 5.21 8.88 -0.58
CA ARG A 127 5.35 10.09 -1.41
C ARG A 127 4.01 10.47 -2.00
N LEU A 128 3.74 11.77 -2.05
CA LEU A 128 2.62 12.29 -2.83
C LEU A 128 2.99 12.27 -4.31
N GLU A 129 2.17 11.63 -5.14
CA GLU A 129 2.38 11.42 -6.58
C GLU A 129 1.23 12.04 -7.38
N ASP A 130 1.17 13.36 -7.47
CA ASP A 130 0.11 14.10 -8.18
C ASP A 130 0.47 14.45 -9.63
N GLY A 131 1.56 13.87 -10.15
CA GLY A 131 2.13 14.18 -11.45
C GLY A 131 3.00 15.44 -11.50
N ARG A 132 3.19 16.13 -10.36
CA ARG A 132 4.06 17.31 -10.25
C ARG A 132 5.36 16.99 -9.50
N GLU A 133 6.43 17.70 -9.85
CA GLU A 133 7.73 17.56 -9.16
C GLU A 133 7.81 18.49 -7.94
N HIS A 134 7.18 18.11 -6.82
CA HIS A 134 7.34 18.85 -5.55
C HIS A 134 8.13 18.08 -4.47
N GLY A 135 8.33 16.76 -4.63
CA GLY A 135 9.15 15.92 -3.73
C GLY A 135 8.61 15.80 -2.30
N LEU A 136 7.28 15.90 -2.15
CA LEU A 136 6.60 15.86 -0.86
C LEU A 136 6.48 14.41 -0.41
N HIS A 137 6.96 14.13 0.81
CA HIS A 137 7.02 12.79 1.34
C HIS A 137 6.80 12.79 2.86
N ALA A 138 6.48 11.62 3.40
CA ALA A 138 6.51 11.39 4.83
C ALA A 138 7.30 10.11 5.08
N LYS A 139 8.36 10.21 5.87
CA LYS A 139 8.97 9.03 6.47
C LYS A 139 8.08 8.57 7.60
N ILE A 140 7.78 7.29 7.65
CA ILE A 140 6.86 6.72 8.62
C ILE A 140 7.55 5.71 9.53
N SER A 141 6.99 5.56 10.73
CA SER A 141 7.31 4.49 11.67
C SER A 141 6.00 3.87 12.10
N ALA A 142 5.61 2.78 11.45
CA ALA A 142 4.41 2.06 11.81
C ALA A 142 4.72 1.10 12.95
N SER A 143 3.94 1.19 14.03
CA SER A 143 4.15 0.40 15.23
C SER A 143 2.94 -0.47 15.54
N VAL A 144 3.22 -1.71 15.91
CA VAL A 144 2.26 -2.75 16.29
C VAL A 144 2.60 -3.20 17.70
N THR A 145 1.65 -3.17 18.64
CA THR A 145 1.86 -3.67 20.00
C THR A 145 2.04 -5.20 19.99
N LEU A 146 2.78 -5.76 20.95
CA LEU A 146 2.94 -7.23 21.06
C LEU A 146 1.60 -7.96 21.10
N THR A 147 0.62 -7.42 21.83
CA THR A 147 -0.74 -7.97 21.93
C THR A 147 -1.50 -7.97 20.60
N PHE A 148 -1.18 -7.05 19.69
CA PHE A 148 -1.77 -7.02 18.36
C PHE A 148 -1.00 -7.95 17.41
N ALA A 149 0.31 -8.12 17.59
CA ALA A 149 1.08 -9.09 16.81
C ALA A 149 0.56 -10.53 16.99
N GLU A 150 -0.03 -10.87 18.14
CA GLU A 150 -0.66 -12.19 18.39
C GLU A 150 -1.84 -12.50 17.47
N ILE A 151 -2.52 -11.49 16.91
CA ILE A 151 -3.65 -11.69 15.99
C ILE A 151 -3.24 -11.63 14.52
N VAL A 152 -1.99 -11.27 14.23
CA VAL A 152 -1.44 -11.25 12.87
C VAL A 152 -0.81 -12.63 12.59
N PRO A 153 -1.05 -13.25 11.42
CA PRO A 153 -0.49 -14.58 11.12
C PRO A 153 1.03 -14.66 11.27
N ALA A 154 1.74 -13.63 10.79
CA ALA A 154 3.17 -13.41 10.98
C ALA A 154 3.52 -11.91 10.85
N MET A 155 4.62 -11.49 11.47
CA MET A 155 5.13 -10.11 11.34
C MET A 155 5.97 -9.89 10.06
N GLU A 156 5.72 -10.71 9.05
CA GLU A 156 6.43 -10.79 7.77
C GLU A 156 5.54 -10.25 6.64
N GLN A 157 6.12 -9.99 5.47
CA GLN A 157 5.33 -9.81 4.26
C GLN A 157 4.64 -11.13 3.86
N PRO A 158 3.42 -11.11 3.31
CA PRO A 158 2.51 -9.97 3.17
C PRO A 158 1.58 -9.76 4.37
N TYR A 159 1.63 -10.67 5.34
CA TYR A 159 0.68 -10.77 6.47
C TYR A 159 0.61 -9.48 7.28
N ALA A 160 1.76 -8.85 7.51
CA ALA A 160 1.83 -7.56 8.19
C ALA A 160 1.77 -6.36 7.24
N GLU A 161 2.22 -6.53 5.99
CA GLU A 161 2.29 -5.45 5.00
C GLU A 161 0.92 -4.89 4.63
N THR A 162 -0.04 -5.77 4.33
CA THR A 162 -1.32 -5.36 3.75
C THR A 162 -2.09 -4.41 4.66
N PHE A 163 -2.19 -4.72 5.95
CA PHE A 163 -2.88 -3.84 6.89
C PHE A 163 -2.09 -2.56 7.19
N ILE A 164 -0.76 -2.58 7.03
CA ILE A 164 0.08 -1.39 7.24
C ILE A 164 -0.17 -0.36 6.15
N TYR A 165 -0.30 -0.78 4.89
CA TYR A 165 -0.60 0.13 3.80
C TYR A 165 -1.93 0.85 4.08
N ASN A 166 -2.94 0.12 4.53
CA ASN A 166 -4.25 0.66 4.88
C ASN A 166 -4.21 1.54 6.15
N ALA A 167 -3.42 1.16 7.15
CA ALA A 167 -3.21 1.97 8.35
C ALA A 167 -2.60 3.32 7.99
N VAL A 168 -1.58 3.33 7.14
CA VAL A 168 -0.93 4.56 6.66
C VAL A 168 -1.94 5.45 5.93
N ARG A 169 -2.70 4.91 4.98
CA ARG A 169 -3.73 5.66 4.25
C ARG A 169 -4.77 6.28 5.20
N LYS A 170 -5.22 5.51 6.19
CA LYS A 170 -6.15 5.99 7.22
C LYS A 170 -5.52 7.09 8.08
N THR A 171 -4.26 6.96 8.48
CA THR A 171 -3.56 7.99 9.26
C THR A 171 -3.39 9.29 8.46
N VAL A 172 -3.18 9.21 7.14
CA VAL A 172 -3.23 10.38 6.25
C VAL A 172 -4.63 11.02 6.28
N ASP A 173 -5.69 10.23 6.08
CA ASP A 173 -7.07 10.78 6.08
C ASP A 173 -7.53 11.32 7.44
N MET A 174 -6.89 10.93 8.54
CA MET A 174 -7.10 11.51 9.87
C MET A 174 -6.29 12.80 10.11
N GLY A 175 -5.52 13.26 9.12
CA GLY A 175 -4.66 14.46 9.23
C GLY A 175 -3.49 14.27 10.18
N GLN A 176 -3.06 13.01 10.40
CA GLN A 176 -2.03 12.65 11.38
C GLN A 176 -0.66 12.39 10.76
N LEU A 177 -0.54 12.46 9.43
CA LEU A 177 0.73 12.46 8.71
C LEU A 177 0.85 13.72 7.86
N GLU A 178 1.94 14.46 8.06
CA GLU A 178 2.28 15.65 7.28
C GLU A 178 3.22 15.29 6.13
N PHE A 179 2.94 15.78 4.93
CA PHE A 179 3.89 15.67 3.83
C PHE A 179 4.91 16.82 3.91
N LEU A 180 6.12 16.50 4.37
CA LEU A 180 7.18 17.46 4.64
C LEU A 180 8.42 17.15 3.80
N LYS A 181 9.35 18.10 3.71
CA LYS A 181 10.74 17.82 3.26
C LYS A 181 11.64 17.35 4.41
N SER A 182 11.06 17.04 5.57
CA SER A 182 11.76 16.72 6.81
C SER A 182 12.22 15.27 6.86
N GLY A 183 13.37 15.05 7.51
CA GLY A 183 13.96 13.71 7.70
C GLY A 183 13.36 12.91 8.86
N ASN A 184 12.49 13.50 9.68
CA ASN A 184 11.92 12.84 10.86
C ASN A 184 10.84 11.83 10.49
N ARG A 185 10.86 10.67 11.16
CA ARG A 185 9.82 9.66 11.01
C ARG A 185 8.58 10.06 11.80
N GLN A 186 7.43 9.99 11.16
CA GLN A 186 6.13 10.23 11.78
C GLN A 186 5.48 8.92 12.19
N PRO A 187 4.82 8.87 13.36
CA PRO A 187 4.23 7.63 13.88
C PRO A 187 2.99 7.24 13.08
N VAL A 188 2.86 5.95 12.78
CA VAL A 188 1.63 5.35 12.26
C VAL A 188 1.16 4.30 13.28
N PRO A 189 0.25 4.65 14.19
CA PRO A 189 -0.17 3.73 15.23
C PRO A 189 -1.09 2.66 14.63
N VAL A 190 -0.68 1.40 14.70
CA VAL A 190 -1.56 0.26 14.41
C VAL A 190 -2.04 -0.31 15.73
N THR A 191 -3.33 -0.16 15.98
CA THR A 191 -3.96 -0.57 17.23
C THR A 191 -5.05 -1.60 16.98
N THR A 192 -5.48 -2.27 18.05
CA THR A 192 -6.62 -3.18 18.06
C THR A 192 -7.91 -2.57 17.51
N ARG A 193 -8.02 -1.23 17.45
CA ARG A 193 -9.17 -0.54 16.86
C ARG A 193 -9.33 -0.79 15.36
N TYR A 194 -8.29 -1.23 14.67
CA TYR A 194 -8.38 -1.59 13.26
C TYR A 194 -8.80 -3.04 13.04
N TYR A 195 -9.09 -3.81 14.09
CA TYR A 195 -9.48 -5.20 13.97
C TYR A 195 -10.79 -5.48 14.72
N SER A 196 -11.80 -5.94 13.99
CA SER A 196 -13.03 -6.44 14.59
C SER A 196 -12.83 -7.88 15.02
N ARG A 197 -12.75 -8.11 16.34
CA ARG A 197 -12.69 -9.48 16.90
C ARG A 197 -13.95 -10.29 16.57
N TRP A 198 -15.10 -9.64 16.43
CA TRP A 198 -16.37 -10.27 16.12
C TRP A 198 -16.45 -10.72 14.66
N GLN A 199 -16.01 -9.87 13.73
CA GLN A 199 -16.00 -10.20 12.30
C GLN A 199 -14.70 -10.89 11.86
N LYS A 200 -13.71 -10.98 12.75
CA LYS A 200 -12.36 -11.49 12.50
C LYS A 200 -11.69 -10.86 11.26
N LYS A 201 -11.86 -9.56 11.09
CA LYS A 201 -11.33 -8.81 9.94
C LYS A 201 -10.85 -7.43 10.33
N PHE A 202 -9.94 -6.89 9.51
CA PHE A 202 -9.51 -5.50 9.65
C PHE A 202 -10.57 -4.53 9.13
N LEU A 203 -10.72 -3.39 9.81
CA LEU A 203 -11.65 -2.31 9.51
C LEU A 203 -10.92 -0.98 9.57
N PHE A 204 -10.82 -0.29 8.42
CA PHE A 204 -10.11 0.98 8.31
C PHE A 204 -11.07 2.15 8.19
N THR A 205 -11.91 2.16 7.16
CA THR A 205 -12.90 3.21 6.95
C THR A 205 -14.29 2.60 6.93
N GLU A 206 -15.26 3.32 7.47
CA GLU A 206 -16.67 3.04 7.20
C GLU A 206 -17.05 3.94 6.04
N THR A 207 -17.53 3.34 4.95
CA THR A 207 -17.87 4.09 3.74
C THR A 207 -19.27 3.74 3.26
N ASP A 208 -19.95 4.73 2.70
CA ASP A 208 -21.16 4.52 1.90
C ASP A 208 -20.83 4.30 0.41
N ASP A 209 -21.86 4.05 -0.41
CA ASP A 209 -21.70 3.80 -1.83
C ASP A 209 -21.17 5.02 -2.60
N ASN A 210 -21.50 6.25 -2.17
CA ASN A 210 -21.02 7.46 -2.82
C ASN A 210 -19.52 7.69 -2.55
N GLU A 211 -19.07 7.42 -1.32
CA GLU A 211 -17.67 7.52 -0.94
C GLU A 211 -16.81 6.49 -1.67
N ARG A 212 -17.30 5.25 -1.79
CA ARG A 212 -16.63 4.18 -2.56
C ARG A 212 -16.53 4.52 -4.05
N LEU A 213 -17.61 5.08 -4.61
CA LEU A 213 -17.62 5.53 -6.00
C LEU A 213 -16.61 6.65 -6.24
N ARG A 214 -16.61 7.67 -5.36
CA ARG A 214 -15.65 8.77 -5.43
C ARG A 214 -14.22 8.29 -5.29
N TYR A 215 -13.97 7.34 -4.39
CA TYR A 215 -12.67 6.70 -4.25
C TYR A 215 -12.24 6.02 -5.55
N LEU A 216 -13.11 5.20 -6.13
CA LEU A 216 -12.83 4.44 -7.35
C LEU A 216 -12.51 5.38 -8.52
N LEU A 217 -13.32 6.42 -8.72
CA LEU A 217 -13.07 7.42 -9.75
C LEU A 217 -11.76 8.19 -9.50
N SER A 218 -11.45 8.54 -8.24
CA SER A 218 -10.17 9.16 -7.87
C SER A 218 -8.99 8.25 -8.16
N LYS A 219 -9.11 6.95 -7.87
CA LYS A 219 -8.10 5.94 -8.19
C LYS A 219 -7.85 5.86 -9.69
N VAL A 220 -8.91 5.79 -10.51
CA VAL A 220 -8.78 5.74 -11.97
C VAL A 220 -8.20 7.06 -12.50
N TYR A 221 -8.69 8.20 -12.04
CA TYR A 221 -8.18 9.52 -12.44
C TYR A 221 -6.67 9.66 -12.16
N TRP A 222 -6.23 9.39 -10.93
CA TRP A 222 -4.83 9.57 -10.55
C TRP A 222 -3.93 8.48 -11.14
N LEU A 223 -4.25 7.20 -10.90
CA LEU A 223 -3.34 6.11 -11.20
C LEU A 223 -3.36 5.69 -12.68
N SER A 224 -4.53 5.75 -13.33
CA SER A 224 -4.63 5.52 -14.77
C SER A 224 -4.38 6.80 -15.54
N GLY A 225 -5.14 7.87 -15.27
CA GLY A 225 -5.07 9.11 -16.03
C GLY A 225 -3.75 9.85 -15.88
N VAL A 226 -3.54 10.48 -14.72
CA VAL A 226 -2.40 11.38 -14.47
C VAL A 226 -1.06 10.65 -14.46
N LEU A 227 -0.92 9.60 -13.65
CA LEU A 227 0.35 8.89 -13.46
C LEU A 227 0.58 7.78 -14.50
N GLY A 228 -0.50 7.28 -15.11
CA GLY A 228 -0.49 6.11 -15.98
C GLY A 228 -0.62 6.39 -17.46
N GLY A 229 -0.89 7.66 -17.85
CA GLY A 229 -1.10 8.01 -19.25
C GLY A 229 -2.34 7.31 -19.85
N SER A 230 -3.41 7.23 -19.07
CA SER A 230 -4.66 6.51 -19.37
C SER A 230 -4.52 5.00 -19.61
N LYS A 231 -3.42 4.38 -19.18
CA LYS A 231 -3.29 2.91 -19.18
C LYS A 231 -4.15 2.30 -18.07
N PRO A 232 -4.74 1.10 -18.27
CA PRO A 232 -5.63 0.50 -17.28
C PRO A 232 -4.95 0.24 -15.92
N VAL A 233 -5.71 0.41 -14.83
CA VAL A 233 -5.31 0.08 -13.46
C VAL A 233 -6.29 -0.92 -12.85
N TRP A 234 -5.77 -1.85 -12.05
CA TRP A 234 -6.57 -2.84 -11.35
C TRP A 234 -7.45 -2.16 -10.31
N ILE A 235 -8.76 -2.38 -10.37
CA ILE A 235 -9.75 -1.72 -9.50
C ILE A 235 -10.37 -2.64 -8.44
N ALA A 236 -10.30 -3.96 -8.63
CA ALA A 236 -10.75 -4.96 -7.67
C ALA A 236 -9.62 -5.40 -6.72
N ASP A 237 -8.95 -4.43 -6.12
CA ASP A 237 -7.79 -4.67 -5.26
C ASP A 237 -8.22 -5.05 -3.82
N PRO A 238 -7.81 -6.22 -3.28
CA PRO A 238 -8.12 -6.63 -1.91
C PRO A 238 -7.67 -5.62 -0.83
N ARG A 239 -6.60 -4.86 -1.09
CA ARG A 239 -6.14 -3.80 -0.17
C ARG A 239 -7.15 -2.66 -0.14
N ASP A 240 -7.72 -2.31 -1.28
CA ASP A 240 -8.72 -1.24 -1.39
C ASP A 240 -10.08 -1.68 -0.86
N SER A 241 -10.50 -2.92 -1.15
CA SER A 241 -11.74 -3.48 -0.59
C SER A 241 -11.70 -3.53 0.94
N GLN A 242 -10.58 -3.96 1.53
CA GLN A 242 -10.36 -3.92 2.97
C GLN A 242 -10.32 -2.48 3.52
N TYR A 243 -9.66 -1.57 2.82
CA TYR A 243 -9.55 -0.17 3.22
C TYR A 243 -10.92 0.51 3.30
N LEU A 244 -11.76 0.28 2.29
CA LEU A 244 -13.11 0.83 2.15
C LEU A 244 -14.17 0.04 2.93
N ASN A 245 -13.83 -1.09 3.54
CA ASN A 245 -14.78 -2.01 4.18
C ASN A 245 -15.92 -2.42 3.22
N THR A 246 -15.55 -2.94 2.05
CA THR A 246 -16.46 -3.44 1.01
C THR A 246 -15.90 -4.71 0.36
N GLY A 247 -16.64 -5.34 -0.57
CA GLY A 247 -16.17 -6.47 -1.36
C GLY A 247 -15.55 -6.06 -2.71
N GLU A 248 -14.63 -6.87 -3.24
CA GLU A 248 -14.07 -6.67 -4.59
C GLU A 248 -15.15 -6.68 -5.68
N ALA A 249 -16.15 -7.56 -5.55
CA ALA A 249 -17.28 -7.63 -6.46
C ALA A 249 -18.14 -6.34 -6.45
N ASP A 250 -18.27 -5.69 -5.30
CA ASP A 250 -18.99 -4.41 -5.20
C ASP A 250 -18.23 -3.28 -5.89
N LEU A 251 -16.89 -3.25 -5.79
CA LEU A 251 -16.08 -2.29 -6.52
C LEU A 251 -16.23 -2.47 -8.04
N LEU A 252 -16.24 -3.71 -8.53
CA LEU A 252 -16.49 -3.99 -9.95
C LEU A 252 -17.89 -3.60 -10.40
N ARG A 253 -18.91 -3.88 -9.58
CA ARG A 253 -20.29 -3.49 -9.85
C ARG A 253 -20.43 -1.97 -9.97
N MET A 254 -19.83 -1.22 -9.05
CA MET A 254 -19.81 0.26 -9.07
C MET A 254 -19.09 0.78 -10.32
N ALA A 255 -17.94 0.19 -10.66
CA ALA A 255 -17.19 0.55 -11.87
C ALA A 255 -18.03 0.39 -13.14
N GLY A 256 -18.84 -0.68 -13.22
CA GLY A 256 -19.72 -0.96 -14.35
C GLY A 256 -20.74 0.15 -14.62
N HIS A 257 -21.27 0.78 -13.56
CA HIS A 257 -22.20 1.90 -13.69
C HIS A 257 -21.52 3.11 -14.35
N GLU A 258 -20.37 3.54 -13.82
CA GLU A 258 -19.62 4.70 -14.33
C GLU A 258 -19.03 4.48 -15.73
N ALA A 259 -18.73 3.23 -16.07
CA ALA A 259 -18.37 2.86 -17.43
C ALA A 259 -19.53 3.11 -18.41
N GLY A 260 -20.77 2.85 -17.99
CA GLY A 260 -21.98 3.21 -18.74
C GLY A 260 -22.16 4.72 -18.92
N GLU A 261 -21.69 5.53 -17.95
CA GLU A 261 -21.66 6.99 -18.04
C GLU A 261 -20.46 7.52 -18.85
N GLY A 262 -19.57 6.64 -19.31
CA GLY A 262 -18.42 7.00 -20.14
C GLY A 262 -17.26 7.64 -19.38
N LEU A 263 -17.20 7.50 -18.05
CA LEU A 263 -16.10 8.04 -17.24
C LEU A 263 -14.87 7.13 -17.22
N MET A 264 -15.06 5.83 -17.36
CA MET A 264 -13.95 4.87 -17.46
C MET A 264 -14.23 3.81 -18.52
N VAL A 265 -13.16 3.19 -19.02
CA VAL A 265 -13.25 2.00 -19.86
C VAL A 265 -12.84 0.80 -19.03
N LEU A 266 -13.67 -0.23 -18.98
CA LEU A 266 -13.37 -1.48 -18.26
C LEU A 266 -12.76 -2.53 -19.18
N ASP A 267 -11.79 -3.26 -18.64
CA ASP A 267 -11.23 -4.49 -19.19
C ASP A 267 -11.08 -5.51 -18.05
N GLY A 268 -12.13 -6.32 -17.87
CA GLY A 268 -12.24 -7.23 -16.74
C GLY A 268 -12.19 -6.50 -15.40
N GLU A 269 -11.13 -6.74 -14.63
CA GLU A 269 -10.90 -6.10 -13.33
C GLU A 269 -10.08 -4.80 -13.41
N PHE A 270 -9.77 -4.32 -14.61
CA PHE A 270 -8.99 -3.11 -14.85
C PHE A 270 -9.88 -2.00 -15.40
N ALA A 271 -9.53 -0.75 -15.08
CA ALA A 271 -10.20 0.43 -15.59
C ALA A 271 -9.18 1.46 -16.10
N ALA A 272 -9.48 2.07 -17.24
CA ALA A 272 -8.72 3.18 -17.81
C ALA A 272 -9.50 4.49 -17.74
N ALA A 273 -8.81 5.59 -17.43
CA ALA A 273 -9.40 6.93 -17.46
C ALA A 273 -9.79 7.34 -18.88
N THR A 274 -10.99 7.91 -19.05
CA THR A 274 -11.45 8.46 -20.32
C THR A 274 -11.16 9.97 -20.42
N PRO A 275 -11.24 10.57 -21.62
CA PRO A 275 -11.24 12.03 -21.75
C PRO A 275 -12.32 12.72 -20.91
N ALA A 276 -13.49 12.09 -20.71
CA ALA A 276 -14.58 12.65 -19.91
C ALA A 276 -14.22 12.74 -18.42
N LEU A 277 -13.58 11.71 -17.86
CA LEU A 277 -13.05 11.75 -16.50
C LEU A 277 -11.90 12.75 -16.38
N MET A 278 -11.00 12.79 -17.37
CA MET A 278 -9.88 13.74 -17.38
C MET A 278 -10.34 15.21 -17.48
N ALA A 279 -11.49 15.47 -18.11
CA ALA A 279 -12.09 16.81 -18.14
C ALA A 279 -12.51 17.32 -16.74
N ARG A 280 -12.64 16.44 -15.75
CA ARG A 280 -12.91 16.80 -14.34
C ARG A 280 -11.66 17.12 -13.53
N ALA A 281 -10.52 17.40 -14.18
CA ALA A 281 -9.25 17.65 -13.50
C ALA A 281 -9.30 18.71 -12.38
N ALA A 282 -10.10 19.77 -12.55
CA ALA A 282 -10.26 20.81 -11.54
C ALA A 282 -10.90 20.29 -10.23
N GLU A 283 -11.83 19.34 -10.33
CA GLU A 283 -12.48 18.70 -9.18
C GLU A 283 -11.46 17.88 -8.38
N TYR A 284 -10.70 17.01 -9.06
CA TYR A 284 -9.71 16.17 -8.40
C TYR A 284 -8.55 16.98 -7.82
N GLN A 285 -8.13 18.07 -8.47
CA GLN A 285 -7.15 18.99 -7.90
C GLN A 285 -7.67 19.70 -6.65
N ALA A 286 -8.92 20.18 -6.66
CA ALA A 286 -9.52 20.79 -5.48
C ALA A 286 -9.63 19.79 -4.32
N MET A 287 -9.98 18.52 -4.59
CA MET A 287 -9.98 17.45 -3.58
C MET A 287 -8.58 17.19 -3.02
N LEU A 288 -7.56 17.09 -3.90
CA LEU A 288 -6.18 16.90 -3.48
C LEU A 288 -5.67 18.06 -2.61
N GLU A 289 -5.95 19.29 -3.00
CA GLU A 289 -5.57 20.48 -2.25
C GLU A 289 -6.25 20.52 -0.88
N ALA A 290 -7.55 20.21 -0.82
CA ALA A 290 -8.30 20.15 0.43
C ALA A 290 -7.77 19.04 1.37
N ALA A 291 -7.49 17.85 0.83
CA ALA A 291 -6.95 16.75 1.61
C ALA A 291 -5.51 17.04 2.08
N LEU A 292 -4.67 17.61 1.23
CA LEU A 292 -3.32 18.01 1.60
C LEU A 292 -3.33 19.12 2.66
N ASP A 293 -4.24 20.09 2.55
CA ASP A 293 -4.41 21.13 3.56
C ASP A 293 -4.87 20.57 4.90
N PHE A 294 -5.78 19.58 4.88
CA PHE A 294 -6.22 18.88 6.08
C PHE A 294 -5.08 18.15 6.80
N THR A 295 -4.05 17.69 6.08
CA THR A 295 -2.87 17.09 6.69
C THR A 295 -1.94 18.10 7.37
N LYS A 296 -2.10 19.41 7.14
CA LYS A 296 -1.25 20.43 7.77
C LYS A 296 -1.76 20.73 9.18
N PRO A 297 -0.86 20.82 10.19
CA PRO A 297 -1.25 21.24 11.51
C PRO A 297 -1.73 22.70 11.44
N LYS A 298 -2.98 22.93 11.85
CA LYS A 298 -3.56 24.29 11.96
C LYS A 298 -3.08 25.05 13.19
N PHE A 299 -2.25 24.42 14.03
CA PHE A 299 -1.71 25.05 15.24
C PHE A 299 -0.52 25.96 14.88
N ASN A 300 -0.69 27.25 15.15
CA ASN A 300 0.32 28.32 15.04
C ASN A 300 0.86 28.61 13.63
N GLU A 301 0.00 29.09 12.74
CA GLU A 301 0.44 29.83 11.55
C GLU A 301 1.36 31.02 11.92
N SER A 302 1.13 31.65 13.09
CA SER A 302 1.97 32.72 13.66
C SER A 302 3.36 32.25 14.11
N MET A 303 3.54 31.01 14.57
CA MET A 303 4.89 30.48 14.85
C MET A 303 5.63 30.11 13.56
N ARG A 304 4.92 29.62 12.54
CA ARG A 304 5.50 29.33 11.21
C ARG A 304 5.93 30.59 10.46
N SER A 305 5.26 31.73 10.67
CA SER A 305 5.66 33.03 10.13
C SER A 305 6.77 33.73 10.92
N GLY A 306 7.29 33.09 11.98
CA GLY A 306 8.36 33.64 12.82
C GLY A 306 7.92 34.79 13.74
N GLN A 307 6.61 35.01 13.92
CA GLN A 307 6.07 36.15 14.69
C GLN A 307 6.01 35.91 16.20
N ALA A 308 6.24 34.68 16.67
CA ALA A 308 6.09 34.32 18.09
C ALA A 308 7.38 34.40 18.92
N ASN A 309 8.43 35.02 18.40
CA ASN A 309 9.61 35.44 19.18
C ASN A 309 9.70 36.97 19.16
N MET A 310 8.81 37.63 19.90
CA MET A 310 9.01 38.99 20.43
C MET A 310 8.55 39.03 21.88
#